data_AF-A0AAX1KK99-F1
#
_entry.id   AF-A0AAX1KK99-F1
#
_cell.length_a   1.000
_cell.length_b   1.000
_cell.length_c   1.000
_cell.angle_alpha   90.00
_cell.angle_beta   90.00
_cell.angle_gamma   90.00
#
_symmetry.space_group_name_H-M   'P 1'
#
loop_
_entity.id
_entity.type
_entity.pdbx_description
1 polymer ?
#
loop_
_entity_poly.entity_id
_entity_poly.type
_entity_poly.pdbx_seq_one_letter_code
_entity_poly.pdbx_strand_id
1 'polypeptide(L)'
;MKRLLTLSLAALLAAGLTACGAAEERGVPAAKPVLYLYPEEETEVTVTLDFDGTLTSTYPDYGDGWTVTARPGGTLTDPATGREYYCLFWEGITEAEYDFSTGFCVAGEDTAAFLEDALDRLGLTEREADEFIIYWLPKLEGNPYNLLSFQTEAYTDSAGLTIDPAPDTLIRVFLAWKGLDAPVEVEPQTLTAPERAGFTAVEWGGAEVD
;
A
#
# COMPACT_ATOMS: atom_id res chain seq x y z
N MET A 1 -43.47 -42.81 51.47
CA MET A 1 -43.31 -44.24 51.10
C MET A 1 -43.18 -44.35 49.59
N LYS A 2 -42.14 -45.07 49.11
CA LYS A 2 -41.87 -45.56 47.72
C LYS A 2 -41.62 -44.47 46.65
N ARG A 3 -40.36 -44.12 46.30
CA ARG A 3 -39.39 -44.80 45.38
C ARG A 3 -39.96 -45.16 44.00
N LEU A 4 -39.49 -44.45 42.96
CA LEU A 4 -39.15 -45.01 41.65
C LEU A 4 -37.89 -44.31 41.12
N LEU A 5 -36.87 -45.11 40.82
CA LEU A 5 -35.67 -44.76 40.07
C LEU A 5 -36.00 -44.79 38.57
N THR A 6 -35.31 -43.95 37.78
CA THR A 6 -34.58 -44.40 36.56
C THR A 6 -33.51 -43.37 36.17
N LEU A 7 -32.29 -43.85 36.03
CA LEU A 7 -31.10 -43.18 35.47
C LEU A 7 -31.07 -43.32 33.94
N SER A 8 -30.65 -42.27 33.23
CA SER A 8 -30.02 -42.25 31.89
C SER A 8 -29.98 -40.78 31.42
N LEU A 9 -29.00 -40.21 30.72
CA LEU A 9 -27.70 -40.57 30.16
C LEU A 9 -27.05 -39.24 29.71
N ALA A 10 -25.75 -39.23 29.48
CA ALA A 10 -24.84 -38.10 29.30
C ALA A 10 -25.05 -37.18 28.06
N ALA A 11 -24.30 -36.06 28.14
CA ALA A 11 -23.72 -35.23 27.07
C ALA A 11 -24.57 -34.11 26.46
N LEU A 12 -24.10 -32.86 26.58
CA LEU A 12 -23.47 -32.14 25.47
C LEU A 12 -22.70 -30.90 25.98
N LEU A 13 -21.41 -30.84 25.67
CA LEU A 13 -20.61 -29.60 25.59
C LEU A 13 -21.09 -28.80 24.37
N ALA A 14 -21.36 -27.50 24.53
CA ALA A 14 -21.28 -26.44 23.52
C ALA A 14 -21.75 -25.13 24.18
N ALA A 15 -21.16 -23.95 24.03
CA ALA A 15 -19.97 -23.53 23.32
C ALA A 15 -19.49 -22.25 24.03
N GLY A 16 -18.19 -22.17 24.30
CA GLY A 16 -17.55 -20.87 24.45
C GLY A 16 -17.39 -20.28 23.06
N LEU A 17 -17.87 -19.06 22.87
CA LEU A 17 -17.38 -18.13 21.86
C LEU A 17 -17.53 -16.76 22.50
N THR A 18 -16.48 -16.36 23.21
CA THR A 18 -16.18 -14.96 23.44
C THR A 18 -16.18 -14.29 22.08
N ALA A 19 -17.26 -13.57 21.78
CA ALA A 19 -17.23 -12.52 20.78
C ALA A 19 -16.25 -11.46 21.31
N CYS A 20 -14.96 -11.66 21.04
CA CYS A 20 -14.07 -10.53 20.86
C CYS A 20 -14.66 -9.78 19.68
N GLY A 21 -15.45 -8.75 19.97
CA GLY A 21 -15.70 -7.70 19.00
C GLY A 21 -14.34 -7.17 18.61
N ALA A 22 -13.82 -7.63 17.47
CA ALA A 22 -13.03 -6.75 16.64
C ALA A 22 -13.97 -5.57 16.41
N ALA A 23 -13.62 -4.42 16.98
CA ALA A 23 -14.15 -3.19 16.44
C ALA A 23 -13.82 -3.25 14.94
N GLU A 24 -14.84 -3.21 14.09
CA GLU A 24 -14.63 -2.88 12.68
C GLU A 24 -13.79 -1.61 12.69
N GLU A 25 -12.51 -1.72 12.31
CA GLU A 25 -11.74 -0.53 12.01
C GLU A 25 -12.46 0.11 10.84
N ARG A 26 -13.13 1.23 11.12
CA ARG A 26 -13.71 2.09 10.08
C ARG A 26 -12.53 2.75 9.38
N GLY A 27 -12.53 2.68 8.05
CA GLY A 27 -11.49 3.26 7.19
C GLY A 27 -10.97 2.29 6.14
N VAL A 28 -10.37 2.86 5.09
CA VAL A 28 -9.72 2.13 4.00
C VAL A 28 -8.24 1.94 4.33
N PRO A 29 -7.70 0.72 4.24
CA PRO A 29 -6.26 0.49 4.43
C PRO A 29 -5.43 1.16 3.33
N ALA A 30 -4.52 2.05 3.73
CA ALA A 30 -3.40 2.47 2.90
C ALA A 30 -2.27 1.44 3.07
N ALA A 31 -2.20 0.49 2.14
CA ALA A 31 -1.37 -0.70 2.24
C ALA A 31 -0.08 -0.57 1.43
N LYS A 32 1.03 -0.94 2.08
CA LYS A 32 2.39 -0.97 1.56
C LYS A 32 2.87 0.27 0.78
N PRO A 33 2.68 1.52 1.26
CA PRO A 33 3.60 2.58 0.89
C PRO A 33 5.06 2.21 1.17
N VAL A 34 5.87 2.10 0.11
CA VAL A 34 7.32 2.00 0.18
C VAL A 34 7.96 3.17 -0.54
N LEU A 35 8.96 3.78 0.10
CA LEU A 35 9.65 4.97 -0.38
C LEU A 35 11.14 4.66 -0.61
N TYR A 36 11.58 4.85 -1.85
CA TYR A 36 12.97 4.74 -2.28
C TYR A 36 13.56 6.14 -2.48
N LEU A 37 14.86 6.28 -2.15
CA LEU A 37 15.59 7.55 -2.26
C LEU A 37 16.87 7.33 -3.09
N TYR A 38 17.01 8.07 -4.19
CA TYR A 38 18.11 7.97 -5.15
C TYR A 38 18.80 9.33 -5.35
N PRO A 39 19.59 9.82 -4.36
CA PRO A 39 20.36 11.05 -4.53
C PRO A 39 21.52 10.86 -5.53
N GLU A 40 22.06 11.94 -6.09
CA GLU A 40 23.21 11.85 -7.02
C GLU A 40 24.52 11.47 -6.32
N GLU A 41 24.66 11.85 -5.05
CA GLU A 41 25.79 11.52 -4.17
C GLU A 41 25.27 11.02 -2.83
N GLU A 42 26.12 10.42 -2.01
CA GLU A 42 25.74 10.03 -0.64
C GLU A 42 25.23 11.26 0.13
N THR A 43 23.97 11.21 0.59
CA THR A 43 23.25 12.36 1.13
C THR A 43 22.50 11.95 2.38
N GLU A 44 22.59 12.75 3.45
CA GLU A 44 21.68 12.63 4.58
C GLU A 44 20.31 13.19 4.19
N VAL A 45 19.27 12.38 4.35
CA VAL A 45 17.90 12.72 3.97
C VAL A 45 17.00 12.53 5.19
N THR A 46 16.17 13.53 5.46
CA THR A 46 15.09 13.46 6.44
C THR A 46 13.75 13.38 5.72
N VAL A 47 12.88 12.48 6.18
CA VAL A 47 11.55 12.26 5.63
C VAL A 47 10.52 12.34 6.76
N THR A 48 9.49 13.16 6.58
CA THR A 48 8.33 13.22 7.46
C THR A 48 7.04 13.00 6.66
N LEU A 49 6.11 12.33 7.30
CA LEU A 49 4.80 11.98 6.78
C LEU A 49 3.72 12.64 7.65
N ASP A 50 2.94 13.52 7.02
CA ASP A 50 1.70 14.08 7.56
C ASP A 50 0.53 13.25 7.03
N PHE A 51 0.18 12.20 7.76
CA PHE A 51 -0.87 11.25 7.36
C PHE A 51 -2.18 11.57 8.06
N ASP A 52 -3.21 11.89 7.27
CA ASP A 52 -4.60 12.03 7.71
C ASP A 52 -5.22 10.64 7.92
N GLY A 53 -4.78 10.01 9.00
CA GLY A 53 -5.13 8.65 9.34
C GLY A 53 -4.33 8.17 10.55
N THR A 54 -4.32 6.85 10.75
CA THR A 54 -3.54 6.20 11.80
C THR A 54 -2.52 5.26 11.18
N LEU A 55 -1.24 5.49 11.48
CA LEU A 55 -0.18 4.55 11.10
C LEU A 55 -0.33 3.24 11.89
N THR A 56 -0.36 2.12 11.19
CA THR A 56 -0.51 0.78 11.77
C THR A 56 0.81 0.01 11.78
N SER A 57 1.70 0.31 10.83
CA SER A 57 3.02 -0.30 10.72
C SER A 57 4.00 0.69 10.12
N THR A 58 5.24 0.70 10.61
CA THR A 58 6.33 1.48 10.04
C THR A 58 7.63 0.69 10.10
N TYR A 59 8.47 0.84 9.09
CA TYR A 59 9.78 0.22 9.07
C TYR A 59 10.78 1.01 8.20
N PRO A 60 11.91 1.49 8.74
CA PRO A 60 12.33 1.48 10.16
C PRO A 60 11.30 2.14 11.09
N ASP A 61 11.48 2.01 12.40
CA ASP A 61 10.59 2.68 13.37
C ASP A 61 10.52 4.19 13.05
N TYR A 62 9.30 4.72 12.90
CA TYR A 62 9.09 6.08 12.39
C TYR A 62 9.44 7.17 13.41
N GLY A 63 9.11 6.98 14.69
CA GLY A 63 9.29 8.03 15.69
C GLY A 63 8.63 9.35 15.28
N ASP A 64 9.45 10.39 15.06
CA ASP A 64 9.04 11.72 14.60
C ASP A 64 9.37 11.98 13.11
N GLY A 65 9.83 10.95 12.39
CA GLY A 65 10.37 11.04 11.04
C GLY A 65 11.59 10.12 10.85
N TRP A 66 11.90 9.78 9.61
CA TRP A 66 13.11 9.02 9.29
C TRP A 66 14.25 9.95 8.93
N THR A 67 15.44 9.69 9.47
CA THR A 67 16.69 10.27 8.98
C THR A 67 17.63 9.15 8.57
N VAL A 68 18.05 9.15 7.31
CA VAL A 68 18.92 8.12 6.72
C VAL A 68 20.03 8.75 5.89
N THR A 69 21.17 8.08 5.81
CA THR A 69 22.16 8.34 4.76
C THR A 69 21.77 7.53 3.52
N ALA A 70 21.24 8.20 2.49
CA ALA A 70 20.85 7.61 1.22
C ALA A 70 22.01 7.61 0.22
N ARG A 71 22.14 6.53 -0.55
CA ARG A 71 23.15 6.37 -1.61
C ARG A 71 22.51 6.32 -2.98
N PRO A 72 23.24 6.65 -4.07
CA PRO A 72 22.68 6.66 -5.42
C PRO A 72 22.04 5.33 -5.88
N GLY A 73 22.49 4.21 -5.32
CA GLY A 73 21.92 2.87 -5.60
C GLY A 73 20.62 2.54 -4.85
N GLY A 74 20.10 3.45 -4.02
CA GLY A 74 18.89 3.25 -3.21
C GLY A 74 19.12 2.60 -1.85
N THR A 75 20.37 2.31 -1.48
CA THR A 75 20.69 1.86 -0.12
C THR A 75 20.51 3.00 0.86
N LEU A 76 19.76 2.75 1.93
CA LEU A 76 19.53 3.68 3.03
C LEU A 76 20.24 3.13 4.28
N THR A 77 21.12 3.93 4.88
CA THR A 77 21.81 3.55 6.12
C THR A 77 21.28 4.38 7.27
N ASP A 78 20.86 3.74 8.35
CA ASP A 78 20.56 4.43 9.61
C ASP A 78 21.88 4.92 10.23
N PRO A 79 22.05 6.24 10.43
CA PRO A 79 23.31 6.81 10.89
C PRO A 79 23.62 6.48 12.35
N ALA A 80 22.62 6.14 13.17
CA ALA A 80 22.80 5.78 14.58
C ALA A 80 23.21 4.32 14.75
N THR A 81 22.67 3.41 13.94
CA THR A 81 22.90 1.96 14.08
C THR A 81 23.84 1.37 13.04
N GLY A 82 24.05 2.06 11.92
CA GLY A 82 24.76 1.56 10.74
C GLY A 82 24.01 0.47 9.98
N ARG A 83 22.73 0.22 10.31
CA ARG A 83 21.90 -0.78 9.63
C ARG A 83 21.48 -0.28 8.26
N GLU A 84 21.52 -1.16 7.28
CA GLU A 84 21.08 -0.88 5.92
C GLU A 84 19.63 -1.34 5.68
N TYR A 85 18.92 -0.53 4.91
CA TYR A 85 17.59 -0.76 4.37
C TYR A 85 17.61 -0.45 2.87
N TYR A 86 16.60 -0.92 2.14
CA TYR A 86 16.44 -0.61 0.72
C TYR A 86 15.26 0.34 0.45
N CYS A 87 14.40 0.57 1.45
CA CYS A 87 13.28 1.52 1.39
C CYS A 87 12.90 1.94 2.82
N LEU A 88 12.12 3.02 2.91
CA LEU A 88 11.28 3.34 4.06
C LEU A 88 9.89 2.76 3.80
N PHE A 89 9.20 2.28 4.82
CA PHE A 89 7.91 1.61 4.69
C PHE A 89 6.95 2.12 5.75
N TRP A 90 5.69 2.30 5.34
CA TRP A 90 4.58 2.53 6.26
C TRP A 90 3.30 1.87 5.77
N GLU A 91 2.39 1.65 6.70
CA GLU A 91 0.99 1.30 6.47
C GLU A 91 0.11 2.09 7.42
N GLY A 92 -1.13 2.33 7.01
CA GLY A 92 -2.08 3.02 7.84
C GLY A 92 -3.52 2.81 7.42
N ILE A 93 -4.42 3.39 8.19
CA ILE A 93 -5.86 3.41 7.94
C ILE A 93 -6.29 4.86 7.82
N THR A 94 -7.04 5.17 6.76
CA THR A 94 -7.53 6.52 6.46
C THR A 94 -9.01 6.47 6.08
N GLU A 95 -9.69 7.61 6.20
CA GLU A 95 -11.06 7.80 5.71
C GLU A 95 -11.07 8.43 4.30
N ALA A 96 -9.91 8.49 3.61
CA ALA A 96 -9.80 9.03 2.26
C ALA A 96 -10.73 8.29 1.28
N GLU A 97 -11.45 9.07 0.48
CA GLU A 97 -12.30 8.55 -0.61
C GLU A 97 -11.51 8.59 -1.92
N TYR A 98 -11.38 7.42 -2.57
CA TYR A 98 -10.66 7.30 -3.83
C TYR A 98 -11.57 7.51 -5.04
N ASP A 99 -11.03 8.13 -6.08
CA ASP A 99 -11.77 8.45 -7.30
C ASP A 99 -11.67 7.33 -8.35
N PHE A 100 -12.83 6.84 -8.78
CA PHE A 100 -12.99 5.83 -9.83
C PHE A 100 -13.75 6.38 -11.06
N SER A 101 -13.87 7.71 -11.18
CA SER A 101 -14.45 8.37 -12.36
C SER A 101 -13.71 8.03 -13.65
N THR A 102 -12.40 7.81 -13.55
CA THR A 102 -11.52 7.28 -14.59
C THR A 102 -10.73 6.10 -14.02
N GLY A 103 -10.31 5.18 -14.89
CA GLY A 103 -9.61 3.97 -14.48
C GLY A 103 -9.54 2.93 -15.59
N PHE A 104 -9.34 1.67 -15.21
CA PHE A 104 -9.22 0.56 -16.13
C PHE A 104 -10.01 -0.63 -15.60
N CYS A 105 -10.81 -1.26 -16.48
CA CYS A 105 -11.40 -2.56 -16.19
C CYS A 105 -10.53 -3.64 -16.85
N VAL A 106 -9.87 -4.47 -16.04
CA VAL A 106 -8.87 -5.44 -16.48
C VAL A 106 -9.27 -6.83 -16.02
N ALA A 107 -9.22 -7.84 -16.90
CA ALA A 107 -9.45 -9.22 -16.49
C ALA A 107 -8.36 -9.67 -15.51
N GLY A 108 -8.70 -10.53 -14.53
CA GLY A 108 -7.71 -11.04 -13.58
C GLY A 108 -6.49 -11.65 -14.27
N GLU A 109 -6.72 -12.44 -15.31
CA GLU A 109 -5.66 -13.11 -16.09
C GLU A 109 -4.73 -12.15 -16.86
N ASP A 110 -5.19 -10.94 -17.18
CA ASP A 110 -4.43 -9.92 -17.91
C ASP A 110 -3.72 -8.93 -16.97
N THR A 111 -3.91 -9.05 -15.65
CA THR A 111 -3.46 -8.03 -14.68
C THR A 111 -1.95 -7.83 -14.68
N ALA A 112 -1.16 -8.90 -14.77
CA ALA A 112 0.30 -8.79 -14.74
C ALA A 112 0.82 -7.92 -15.91
N ALA A 113 0.43 -8.26 -17.14
CA ALA A 113 0.83 -7.53 -18.34
C ALA A 113 0.32 -6.07 -18.32
N PHE A 114 -0.88 -5.84 -17.79
CA PHE A 114 -1.40 -4.50 -17.61
C PHE A 114 -0.54 -3.68 -16.63
N LEU A 115 -0.20 -4.24 -15.46
CA LEU A 115 0.60 -3.54 -14.46
C LEU A 115 2.02 -3.27 -14.97
N GLU A 116 2.62 -4.19 -15.72
CA GLU A 116 3.92 -3.97 -16.37
C GLU A 116 3.91 -2.72 -17.29
N ASP A 117 2.90 -2.58 -18.16
CA ASP A 117 2.75 -1.39 -19.04
C ASP A 117 2.42 -0.12 -18.23
N ALA A 118 1.48 -0.23 -17.29
CA ALA A 118 0.99 0.93 -16.56
C ALA A 118 2.09 1.55 -15.68
N LEU A 119 2.87 0.73 -14.97
CA LEU A 119 3.90 1.20 -14.05
C LEU A 119 5.12 1.78 -14.80
N ASP A 120 5.47 1.26 -15.97
CA ASP A 120 6.49 1.86 -16.85
C ASP A 120 6.07 3.27 -17.29
N ARG A 121 4.81 3.44 -17.71
CA ARG A 121 4.23 4.74 -18.08
C ARG A 121 4.10 5.72 -16.91
N LEU A 122 3.99 5.19 -15.68
CA LEU A 122 4.02 5.95 -14.43
C LEU A 122 5.44 6.20 -13.92
N GLY A 123 6.46 5.74 -14.66
CA GLY A 123 7.85 6.09 -14.46
C GLY A 123 8.55 5.25 -13.39
N LEU A 124 7.99 4.12 -12.98
CA LEU A 124 8.69 3.16 -12.12
C LEU A 124 9.78 2.44 -12.91
N THR A 125 10.88 2.10 -12.24
CA THR A 125 11.87 1.17 -12.81
C THR A 125 11.36 -0.27 -12.76
N GLU A 126 11.95 -1.17 -13.57
CA GLU A 126 11.64 -2.60 -13.52
C GLU A 126 11.66 -3.16 -12.10
N ARG A 127 12.69 -2.80 -11.29
CA ARG A 127 12.81 -3.26 -9.91
C ARG A 127 11.65 -2.78 -9.02
N GLU A 128 11.28 -1.51 -9.12
CA GLU A 128 10.19 -0.94 -8.32
C GLU A 128 8.84 -1.54 -8.74
N ALA A 129 8.63 -1.71 -10.06
CA ALA A 129 7.44 -2.32 -10.62
C ALA A 129 7.30 -3.80 -10.22
N ASP A 130 8.39 -4.56 -10.25
CA ASP A 130 8.41 -5.96 -9.80
C ASP A 130 7.95 -6.08 -8.33
N GLU A 131 8.46 -5.23 -7.43
CA GLU A 131 8.06 -5.27 -6.02
C GLU A 131 6.60 -4.86 -5.80
N PHE A 132 6.10 -3.91 -6.60
CA PHE A 132 4.69 -3.53 -6.64
C PHE A 132 3.82 -4.72 -7.07
N ILE A 133 4.17 -5.35 -8.20
CA ILE A 133 3.43 -6.47 -8.79
C ILE A 133 3.45 -7.68 -7.87
N ILE A 134 4.58 -8.03 -7.27
CA ILE A 134 4.69 -9.15 -6.31
C ILE A 134 3.70 -9.00 -5.14
N TYR A 135 3.41 -7.76 -4.72
CA TYR A 135 2.47 -7.53 -3.64
C TYR A 135 1.00 -7.54 -4.10
N TRP A 136 0.70 -6.85 -5.19
CA TRP A 136 -0.68 -6.62 -5.62
C TRP A 136 -1.23 -7.74 -6.50
N LEU A 137 -0.42 -8.35 -7.36
CA LEU A 137 -0.87 -9.36 -8.32
C LEU A 137 -1.63 -10.53 -7.66
N PRO A 138 -1.16 -11.14 -6.54
CA PRO A 138 -1.88 -12.25 -5.91
C PRO A 138 -3.29 -11.89 -5.39
N LYS A 139 -3.58 -10.59 -5.21
CA LYS A 139 -4.90 -10.09 -4.78
C LYS A 139 -5.82 -9.80 -5.97
N LEU A 140 -5.25 -9.55 -7.14
CA LEU A 140 -5.95 -9.11 -8.34
C LEU A 140 -6.20 -10.25 -9.33
N GLU A 141 -5.24 -11.16 -9.50
CA GLU A 141 -5.24 -12.16 -10.58
C GLU A 141 -6.35 -13.22 -10.45
N GLY A 142 -6.87 -13.41 -9.23
CA GLY A 142 -7.96 -14.34 -8.94
C GLY A 142 -9.36 -13.79 -9.24
N ASN A 143 -9.51 -12.48 -9.44
CA ASN A 143 -10.80 -11.85 -9.70
C ASN A 143 -11.19 -12.06 -11.18
N PRO A 144 -12.49 -12.20 -11.52
CA PRO A 144 -12.90 -12.22 -12.92
C PRO A 144 -12.46 -10.94 -13.66
N TYR A 145 -12.71 -9.80 -13.03
CA TYR A 145 -12.24 -8.49 -13.46
C TYR A 145 -11.83 -7.65 -12.25
N ASN A 146 -11.01 -6.64 -12.49
CA ASN A 146 -10.61 -5.62 -11.53
C ASN A 146 -10.96 -4.25 -12.09
N LEU A 147 -11.51 -3.36 -11.25
CA LEU A 147 -11.52 -1.93 -11.52
C LEU A 147 -10.31 -1.31 -10.85
N LEU A 148 -9.41 -0.74 -11.65
CA LEU A 148 -8.13 -0.17 -11.21
C LEU A 148 -8.13 1.34 -11.45
N SER A 149 -7.70 2.12 -10.46
CA SER A 149 -7.52 3.57 -10.60
C SER A 149 -6.27 4.03 -9.83
N PHE A 150 -5.35 4.68 -10.53
CA PHE A 150 -4.16 5.28 -9.92
C PHE A 150 -4.50 6.65 -9.35
N GLN A 151 -4.40 6.78 -8.04
CA GLN A 151 -4.81 7.96 -7.28
C GLN A 151 -3.70 9.02 -7.26
N THR A 152 -4.11 10.28 -7.37
CA THR A 152 -3.23 11.46 -7.25
C THR A 152 -3.61 12.25 -6.01
N GLU A 153 -4.37 13.35 -6.15
CA GLU A 153 -4.71 14.29 -5.07
C GLU A 153 -5.35 13.58 -3.86
N ALA A 154 -6.29 12.66 -4.10
CA ALA A 154 -6.94 11.89 -3.02
C ALA A 154 -5.94 11.15 -2.11
N TYR A 155 -4.84 10.64 -2.67
CA TYR A 155 -3.77 10.02 -1.90
C TYR A 155 -2.76 11.04 -1.37
N THR A 156 -2.30 11.98 -2.20
CA THR A 156 -1.24 12.90 -1.79
C THR A 156 -1.68 13.91 -0.74
N ASP A 157 -2.96 14.27 -0.71
CA ASP A 157 -3.54 15.17 0.29
C ASP A 157 -3.75 14.46 1.63
N SER A 158 -4.05 13.16 1.63
CA SER A 158 -4.20 12.36 2.84
C SER A 158 -2.86 11.85 3.39
N ALA A 159 -1.81 11.80 2.56
CA ALA A 159 -0.46 11.37 2.94
C ALA A 159 0.57 12.39 2.46
N GLY A 160 0.66 13.54 3.15
CA GLY A 160 1.60 14.60 2.84
C GLY A 160 3.04 14.18 3.14
N LEU A 161 3.89 14.17 2.11
CA LEU A 161 5.29 13.74 2.24
C LEU A 161 6.23 14.94 2.16
N THR A 162 7.06 15.13 3.18
CA THR A 162 8.13 16.15 3.17
C THR A 162 9.48 15.44 3.20
N ILE A 163 10.37 15.80 2.27
CA ILE A 163 11.72 15.24 2.14
C ILE A 163 12.71 16.41 2.15
N ASP A 164 13.75 16.34 2.98
CA ASP A 164 14.84 17.31 3.05
C ASP A 164 16.21 16.61 2.94
N PRO A 165 17.10 17.00 1.99
CA PRO A 165 16.85 18.00 0.95
C PRO A 165 15.72 17.57 0.01
N ALA A 166 15.02 18.55 -0.58
CA ALA A 166 13.95 18.25 -1.51
C ALA A 166 14.49 17.51 -2.75
N PRO A 167 13.84 16.41 -3.20
CA PRO A 167 14.21 15.75 -4.42
C PRO A 167 13.89 16.63 -5.64
N ASP A 168 14.72 16.54 -6.66
CA ASP A 168 14.47 17.15 -7.97
C ASP A 168 13.30 16.47 -8.69
N THR A 169 13.13 15.16 -8.47
CA THR A 169 12.04 14.36 -9.03
C THR A 169 11.32 13.56 -7.93
N LEU A 170 9.99 13.72 -7.81
CA LEU A 170 9.15 12.92 -6.94
C LEU A 170 8.10 12.17 -7.77
N ILE A 171 8.12 10.84 -7.68
CA ILE A 171 7.14 9.95 -8.31
C ILE A 171 6.33 9.28 -7.20
N ARG A 172 5.01 9.42 -7.22
CA ARG A 172 4.11 8.77 -6.25
C ARG A 172 3.03 8.01 -6.99
N VAL A 173 2.97 6.69 -6.81
CA VAL A 173 2.01 5.80 -7.47
C VAL A 173 1.18 5.08 -6.43
N PHE A 174 -0.13 5.35 -6.40
CA PHE A 174 -1.04 4.70 -5.46
C PHE A 174 -2.19 4.04 -6.19
N LEU A 175 -2.29 2.71 -6.13
CA LEU A 175 -3.36 1.97 -6.80
C LEU A 175 -4.55 1.77 -5.86
N ALA A 176 -5.67 2.40 -6.15
CA ALA A 176 -6.95 1.99 -5.59
C ALA A 176 -7.61 0.97 -6.52
N TRP A 177 -8.15 -0.12 -5.98
CA TRP A 177 -8.80 -1.15 -6.78
C TRP A 177 -9.95 -1.83 -6.08
N LYS A 178 -10.83 -2.47 -6.87
CA LYS A 178 -11.81 -3.44 -6.38
C LYS A 178 -12.09 -4.56 -7.36
N GLY A 179 -12.42 -5.74 -6.84
CA GLY A 179 -12.84 -6.89 -7.63
C GLY A 179 -14.21 -6.70 -8.26
N LEU A 180 -14.42 -7.30 -9.44
CA LEU A 180 -15.66 -7.25 -10.20
C LEU A 180 -16.03 -8.64 -10.73
N ASP A 181 -17.32 -8.98 -10.67
CA ASP A 181 -17.86 -10.21 -11.26
C ASP A 181 -18.03 -10.13 -12.79
N ALA A 182 -18.10 -8.92 -13.34
CA ALA A 182 -18.35 -8.64 -14.75
C ALA A 182 -17.63 -7.36 -15.18
N PRO A 183 -17.29 -7.21 -16.47
CA PRO A 183 -16.57 -6.02 -16.93
C PRO A 183 -17.48 -4.78 -16.89
N VAL A 184 -16.87 -3.62 -16.67
CA VAL A 184 -17.53 -2.32 -16.68
C VAL A 184 -16.83 -1.40 -17.67
N GLU A 185 -17.62 -0.52 -18.31
CA GLU A 185 -17.07 0.57 -19.11
C GLU A 185 -16.60 1.68 -18.16
N VAL A 186 -15.36 2.12 -18.33
CA VAL A 186 -14.75 3.21 -17.56
C VAL A 186 -13.87 4.05 -18.48
N GLU A 187 -13.85 5.36 -18.26
CA GLU A 187 -12.98 6.25 -19.02
C GLU A 187 -11.50 5.99 -18.65
N PRO A 188 -10.61 5.67 -19.62
CA PRO A 188 -9.21 5.38 -19.31
C PRO A 188 -8.45 6.57 -18.75
N GLN A 189 -7.63 6.34 -17.72
CA GLN A 189 -6.69 7.35 -17.23
C GLN A 189 -5.56 7.59 -18.26
N THR A 190 -5.12 8.84 -18.36
CA THR A 190 -3.88 9.17 -19.06
C THR A 190 -2.71 9.04 -18.08
N LEU A 191 -1.91 7.97 -18.24
CA LEU A 191 -0.73 7.73 -17.42
C LEU A 191 0.47 8.47 -17.99
N THR A 192 1.13 9.27 -17.15
CA THR A 192 2.34 10.03 -17.48
C THR A 192 3.24 10.14 -16.27
N ALA A 193 4.55 10.23 -16.50
CA ALA A 193 5.55 10.43 -15.47
C ALA A 193 6.44 11.64 -15.77
N PRO A 194 7.00 12.29 -14.75
CA PRO A 194 8.11 13.21 -14.95
C PRO A 194 9.36 12.45 -15.43
N GLU A 195 10.26 13.14 -16.14
CA GLU A 195 11.60 12.60 -16.42
C GLU A 195 12.38 12.51 -15.11
N ARG A 196 13.04 11.38 -14.87
CA ARG A 196 13.93 11.21 -13.71
C ARG A 196 15.19 12.03 -13.91
N ALA A 197 15.34 13.10 -13.15
CA ALA A 197 16.52 13.95 -13.13
C ALA A 197 16.92 14.28 -11.68
N GLY A 198 18.23 14.38 -11.43
CA GLY A 198 18.77 14.72 -10.12
C GLY A 198 18.41 13.72 -9.02
N PHE A 199 18.27 14.21 -7.79
CA PHE A 199 17.77 13.41 -6.67
C PHE A 199 16.33 12.97 -6.96
N THR A 200 16.12 11.67 -7.14
CA THR A 200 14.80 11.08 -7.36
C THR A 200 14.30 10.35 -6.11
N ALA A 201 13.07 10.65 -5.68
CA ALA A 201 12.33 9.90 -4.68
C ALA A 201 11.13 9.21 -5.34
N VAL A 202 10.90 7.95 -5.00
CA VAL A 202 9.80 7.15 -5.55
C VAL A 202 9.02 6.52 -4.41
N GLU A 203 7.73 6.80 -4.33
CA GLU A 203 6.81 6.10 -3.43
C GLU A 203 5.78 5.33 -4.24
N TRP A 204 5.52 4.09 -3.86
CA TRP A 204 4.33 3.40 -4.33
C TRP A 204 3.59 2.69 -3.21
N GLY A 205 2.27 2.56 -3.36
CA GLY A 205 1.37 1.88 -2.43
C GLY A 205 0.02 1.58 -3.08
N GLY A 206 -0.99 1.27 -2.28
CA GLY A 206 -2.35 1.12 -2.78
C GLY A 206 -3.36 0.74 -1.72
N ALA A 207 -4.60 0.58 -2.15
CA ALA A 207 -5.74 0.22 -1.33
C ALA A 207 -6.70 -0.67 -2.10
N GLU A 208 -7.24 -1.67 -1.40
CA GLU A 208 -8.45 -2.37 -1.82
C GLU A 208 -9.65 -1.60 -1.26
N VAL A 209 -10.62 -1.28 -2.11
CA VAL A 209 -11.89 -0.63 -1.71
C VAL A 209 -13.05 -1.59 -1.91
N ASP A 210 -14.12 -1.41 -1.14
CA ASP A 210 -15.36 -2.18 -1.26
C ASP A 210 -16.25 -1.72 -2.45
#